data_AF-A0A1C4X685-F1
#
_entry.id   AF-A0A1C4X685-F1
#
_cell.length_a   1.000
_cell.length_b   1.000
_cell.length_c   1.000
_cell.angle_alpha   90.00
_cell.angle_beta   90.00
_cell.angle_gamma   90.00
#
_symmetry.space_group_name_H-M   'P 1'
#
loop_
_entity.id
_entity.type
_entity.pdbx_description
1 polymer ?
#
loop_
_entity_poly.entity_id
_entity_poly.type
_entity_poly.pdbx_seq_one_letter_code
_entity_poly.pdbx_strand_id
1 'polypeptide(L)'
;MGHDCLTRTEPGNRTGAPDPTDPVAYRARLAHAGATYGHGRYADLLRLAPALLVDGHRLPAGQGEQLVWAYRLVAFVLVKFDAAELAWLAADRALAAAGDDPVLAAVAVVPLGQALRANGRPQAAFELAVVAAHQVAPLEPGAGTAAERAACAAALLQAALAAVGAGDRSTVDEMLDDAAAVTEPDGPERAAVDAARVAAAVLLGDGRRAVDLHEAFVGGPAWGRLPIEHRAAHLVDVAGAYVRAGDAAGAGAGRGAAARGPPGARRGADQARRADRAGRRAGRGAPAGSAPARAGGGDRGGAVTEHADVRTGRSHRMSVVALA
;
A
#
# COMPACT_ATOMS: atom_id res chain seq x y z
N MET A 1 49.22 3.37 62.77
CA MET A 1 49.28 4.51 61.84
C MET A 1 49.75 3.99 60.50
N GLY A 2 48.90 4.07 59.49
CA GLY A 2 49.09 3.48 58.17
C GLY A 2 47.77 3.58 57.42
N HIS A 3 47.45 4.79 56.98
CA HIS A 3 46.32 5.07 56.11
C HIS A 3 46.69 4.62 54.69
N ASP A 4 45.97 3.67 54.14
CA ASP A 4 45.86 3.51 52.68
C ASP A 4 44.38 3.46 52.31
N CYS A 5 43.88 4.65 52.01
CA CYS A 5 42.58 4.90 51.43
C CYS A 5 42.68 4.63 49.93
N LEU A 6 42.43 3.39 49.51
CA LEU A 6 42.22 3.06 48.10
C LEU A 6 40.83 3.56 47.70
N THR A 7 40.76 4.82 47.27
CA THR A 7 39.64 5.34 46.48
C THR A 7 39.64 4.62 45.14
N ARG A 8 38.82 3.57 45.04
CA ARG A 8 38.45 2.96 43.75
C ARG A 8 37.57 3.98 43.02
N THR A 9 38.18 4.78 42.18
CA THR A 9 37.49 5.62 41.20
C THR A 9 36.89 4.68 40.17
N GLU A 10 35.61 4.34 40.30
CA GLU A 10 34.86 3.76 39.20
C GLU A 10 34.81 4.82 38.08
N PRO A 11 35.34 4.54 36.87
CA PRO A 11 35.11 5.42 35.75
C PRO A 11 33.61 5.35 35.42
N GLY A 12 32.93 6.47 35.67
CA GLY A 12 31.53 6.66 35.35
C GLY A 12 31.25 6.14 33.95
N ASN A 13 30.32 5.18 33.90
CA ASN A 13 29.63 4.76 32.69
C ASN A 13 29.03 6.01 32.05
N ARG A 14 29.78 6.63 31.14
CA ARG A 14 29.21 7.56 30.17
C ARG A 14 28.24 6.72 29.36
N THR A 15 26.97 6.76 29.71
CA THR A 15 25.87 6.53 28.79
C THR A 15 26.00 7.57 27.67
N GLY A 16 26.98 7.35 26.79
CA GLY A 16 26.99 7.99 25.49
C GLY A 16 25.66 7.65 24.84
N ALA A 17 24.97 8.68 24.35
CA ALA A 17 23.83 8.44 23.50
C ALA A 17 24.25 7.41 22.44
N PRO A 18 23.48 6.34 22.21
CA PRO A 18 23.83 5.35 21.21
C PRO A 18 24.10 6.06 19.89
N ASP A 19 25.16 5.65 19.19
CA ASP A 19 25.57 6.31 17.95
C ASP A 19 24.40 6.41 16.96
N PRO A 20 24.29 7.52 16.23
CA PRO A 20 23.26 7.70 15.22
C PRO A 20 23.35 6.58 14.18
N THR A 21 22.19 6.10 13.73
CA THR A 21 22.13 5.04 12.72
C THR A 21 22.73 5.56 11.40
N ASP A 22 23.63 4.79 10.78
CA ASP A 22 24.09 5.07 9.41
C ASP A 22 22.91 5.04 8.42
N PRO A 23 22.59 6.17 7.74
CA PRO A 23 21.48 6.23 6.79
C PRO A 23 21.65 5.31 5.57
N VAL A 24 22.88 4.99 5.16
CA VAL A 24 23.12 4.10 4.01
C VAL A 24 22.80 2.66 4.39
N ALA A 25 23.37 2.17 5.49
CA ALA A 25 23.04 0.85 6.04
C ALA A 25 21.54 0.71 6.34
N TYR A 26 20.90 1.76 6.88
CA TYR A 26 19.47 1.74 7.14
C TYR A 26 18.63 1.58 5.86
N ARG A 27 18.94 2.33 4.80
CA ARG A 27 18.24 2.19 3.50
C ARG A 27 18.40 0.78 2.91
N ALA A 28 19.57 0.17 3.03
CA ALA A 28 19.77 -1.22 2.60
C ALA A 28 18.90 -2.21 3.40
N ARG A 29 18.80 -2.01 4.73
CA ARG A 29 17.92 -2.82 5.59
C ARG A 29 16.44 -2.63 5.26
N LEU A 30 16.00 -1.40 4.98
CA LEU A 30 14.64 -1.13 4.49
C LEU A 30 14.36 -1.85 3.18
N ALA A 31 15.27 -1.77 2.21
CA ALA A 31 15.11 -2.47 0.93
C ALA A 31 15.02 -4.00 1.13
N HIS A 32 15.83 -4.56 2.02
CA HIS A 32 15.75 -5.97 2.40
C HIS A 32 14.42 -6.34 3.07
N ALA A 33 13.91 -5.49 3.97
CA ALA A 33 12.61 -5.66 4.59
C ALA A 33 11.46 -5.63 3.55
N GLY A 34 11.54 -4.71 2.59
CA GLY A 34 10.63 -4.64 1.45
C GLY A 34 10.66 -5.89 0.58
N ALA A 35 11.86 -6.40 0.26
CA ALA A 35 11.99 -7.68 -0.44
C ALA A 35 11.41 -8.85 0.37
N THR A 36 11.63 -8.88 1.68
CA THR A 36 11.07 -9.89 2.59
C THR A 36 9.55 -9.89 2.57
N TYR A 37 8.92 -8.70 2.57
CA TYR A 37 7.48 -8.55 2.38
C TYR A 37 7.03 -9.11 1.01
N GLY A 38 7.66 -8.69 -0.08
CA GLY A 38 7.30 -9.09 -1.44
C GLY A 38 7.42 -10.60 -1.72
N HIS A 39 8.24 -11.31 -0.93
CA HIS A 39 8.36 -12.78 -0.96
C HIS A 39 7.39 -13.50 0.00
N GLY A 40 6.50 -12.78 0.69
CA GLY A 40 5.54 -13.34 1.63
C GLY A 40 6.15 -13.87 2.93
N ARG A 41 7.38 -13.46 3.28
CA ARG A 41 8.09 -13.88 4.50
C ARG A 41 7.71 -13.00 5.70
N TYR A 42 6.41 -12.88 5.95
CA TYR A 42 5.87 -11.90 6.90
C TYR A 42 6.30 -12.12 8.35
N ALA A 43 6.46 -13.37 8.78
CA ALA A 43 6.94 -13.68 10.13
C ALA A 43 8.37 -13.18 10.35
N ASP A 44 9.21 -13.21 9.31
CA ASP A 44 10.58 -12.69 9.38
C ASP A 44 10.56 -11.16 9.42
N LEU A 45 9.70 -10.52 8.62
CA LEU A 45 9.52 -9.07 8.67
C LEU A 45 9.02 -8.58 10.04
N LEU A 46 8.07 -9.28 10.67
CA LEU A 46 7.59 -8.97 12.02
C LEU A 46 8.70 -9.04 13.07
N ARG A 47 9.66 -9.96 12.94
CA ARG A 47 10.82 -10.03 13.81
C ARG A 47 11.79 -8.86 13.61
N LEU A 48 11.89 -8.34 12.38
CA LEU A 48 12.74 -7.20 12.04
C LEU A 48 12.12 -5.85 12.44
N ALA A 49 10.78 -5.77 12.54
CA ALA A 49 10.05 -4.52 12.72
C ALA A 49 10.50 -3.67 13.92
N PRO A 50 10.69 -4.20 15.14
CA PRO A 50 11.10 -3.38 16.28
C PRO A 50 12.45 -2.71 16.07
N ALA A 51 13.45 -3.46 15.59
CA ALA A 51 14.79 -2.94 15.33
C ALA A 51 14.77 -1.89 14.21
N LEU A 52 13.98 -2.12 13.15
CA LEU A 52 13.81 -1.18 12.05
C LEU A 52 13.24 0.15 12.55
N LEU A 53 12.19 0.13 13.38
CA LEU A 53 11.59 1.36 13.92
C LEU A 53 12.54 2.08 14.89
N VAL A 54 13.19 1.35 15.80
CA VAL A 54 14.15 1.94 16.75
C VAL A 54 15.30 2.62 16.02
N ASP A 55 15.88 1.97 15.03
CA ASP A 55 17.00 2.52 14.29
C ASP A 55 16.59 3.66 13.35
N GLY A 56 15.35 3.62 12.83
CA GLY A 56 14.77 4.71 12.04
C GLY A 56 14.62 6.00 12.84
N HIS A 57 14.19 5.91 14.10
CA HIS A 57 14.10 7.07 15.00
C HIS A 57 15.46 7.62 15.44
N ARG A 58 16.54 6.85 15.25
CA ARG A 58 17.92 7.26 15.50
C ARG A 58 18.61 7.85 14.28
N LEU A 59 17.91 7.95 13.15
CA LEU A 59 18.44 8.62 11.97
C LEU A 59 18.59 10.13 12.22
N PRO A 60 19.55 10.79 11.54
CA PRO A 60 19.65 12.24 11.54
C PRO A 60 18.34 12.92 11.07
N ALA A 61 18.16 14.19 11.44
CA ALA A 61 17.03 14.99 10.96
C ALA A 61 16.98 15.03 9.42
N GLY A 62 15.76 15.10 8.86
CA GLY A 62 15.53 15.09 7.41
C GLY A 62 15.43 13.68 6.78
N GLN A 63 15.33 12.62 7.59
CA GLN A 63 15.13 11.24 7.12
C GLN A 63 13.67 10.76 7.31
N GLY A 64 12.70 11.66 7.16
CA GLY A 64 11.27 11.38 7.33
C GLY A 64 10.76 10.30 6.37
N GLU A 65 11.21 10.34 5.10
CA GLU A 65 10.90 9.32 4.09
C GLU A 65 11.21 7.90 4.57
N GLN A 66 12.37 7.70 5.20
CA GLN A 66 12.82 6.40 5.68
C GLN A 66 11.93 5.88 6.81
N LEU A 67 11.44 6.77 7.68
CA LEU A 67 10.46 6.42 8.72
C LEU A 67 9.08 6.11 8.12
N VAL A 68 8.63 6.85 7.11
CA VAL A 68 7.39 6.56 6.36
C VAL A 68 7.44 5.14 5.81
N TRP A 69 8.53 4.77 5.12
CA TRP A 69 8.69 3.43 4.56
C TRP A 69 8.75 2.33 5.62
N ALA A 70 9.43 2.57 6.74
CA ALA A 70 9.50 1.62 7.86
C ALA A 70 8.11 1.36 8.44
N TYR A 71 7.39 2.43 8.81
CA TYR A 71 6.04 2.33 9.36
C TYR A 71 5.04 1.73 8.38
N ARG A 72 5.16 2.05 7.08
CA ARG A 72 4.33 1.47 6.02
C ARG A 72 4.52 -0.05 5.92
N LEU A 73 5.75 -0.55 5.94
CA LEU A 73 6.01 -2.01 5.94
C LEU A 73 5.43 -2.69 7.20
N VAL A 74 5.56 -2.05 8.35
CA VAL A 74 4.99 -2.54 9.61
C VAL A 74 3.46 -2.57 9.54
N ALA A 75 2.82 -1.52 9.04
CA ALA A 75 1.37 -1.49 8.86
C ALA A 75 0.89 -2.59 7.92
N PHE A 76 1.55 -2.78 6.77
CA PHE A 76 1.19 -3.85 5.83
C PHE A 76 1.29 -5.24 6.45
N VAL A 77 2.37 -5.53 7.18
CA VAL A 77 2.49 -6.85 7.80
C VAL A 77 1.44 -7.05 8.88
N LEU A 78 1.10 -6.01 9.66
CA LEU A 78 0.07 -6.10 10.69
C LEU A 78 -1.34 -6.36 10.13
N VAL A 79 -1.69 -5.78 8.96
CA VAL A 79 -2.94 -6.11 8.25
C VAL A 79 -3.00 -7.61 7.89
N LYS A 80 -1.86 -8.21 7.50
CA LYS A 80 -1.77 -9.64 7.15
C LYS A 80 -1.82 -10.57 8.37
N PHE A 81 -1.86 -10.03 9.59
CA PHE A 81 -1.98 -10.74 10.86
C PHE A 81 -3.25 -10.38 11.63
N ASP A 82 -4.21 -9.72 10.98
CA ASP A 82 -5.49 -9.30 11.59
C ASP A 82 -5.31 -8.34 12.79
N ALA A 83 -4.17 -7.63 12.83
CA ALA A 83 -3.85 -6.66 13.86
C ALA A 83 -4.21 -5.23 13.40
N ALA A 84 -5.45 -5.05 12.96
CA ALA A 84 -5.89 -3.87 12.23
C ALA A 84 -5.77 -2.55 13.02
N GLU A 85 -5.99 -2.56 14.34
CA GLU A 85 -5.77 -1.38 15.21
C GLU A 85 -4.29 -0.99 15.31
N LEU A 86 -3.39 -1.98 15.42
CA LEU A 86 -1.94 -1.73 15.40
C LEU A 86 -1.47 -1.28 14.01
N ALA A 87 -2.05 -1.83 12.95
CA ALA A 87 -1.78 -1.41 11.58
C ALA A 87 -2.20 0.05 11.36
N TRP A 88 -3.36 0.45 11.89
CA TRP A 88 -3.82 1.84 11.86
C TRP A 88 -2.84 2.76 12.59
N LEU A 89 -2.41 2.40 13.81
CA LEU A 89 -1.43 3.20 14.56
C LEU A 89 -0.09 3.31 13.82
N ALA A 90 0.40 2.21 13.24
CA ALA A 90 1.64 2.24 12.45
C ALA A 90 1.49 3.15 11.22
N ALA A 91 0.36 3.09 10.52
CA ALA A 91 0.11 3.93 9.36
C ALA A 91 -0.10 5.41 9.72
N ASP A 92 -0.73 5.71 10.86
CA ASP A 92 -0.82 7.06 11.42
C ASP A 92 0.57 7.64 11.73
N ARG A 93 1.47 6.83 12.30
CA ARG A 93 2.87 7.24 12.48
C ARG A 93 3.63 7.42 11.17
N ALA A 94 3.30 6.67 10.12
CA ALA A 94 3.82 6.93 8.77
C ALA A 94 3.35 8.30 8.27
N LEU A 95 2.06 8.64 8.45
CA LEU A 95 1.52 9.93 8.03
C LEU A 95 2.15 11.09 8.80
N ALA A 96 2.33 10.95 10.12
CA ALA A 96 3.03 11.95 10.92
C ALA A 96 4.50 12.13 10.49
N ALA A 97 5.19 11.04 10.09
CA ALA A 97 6.56 11.10 9.60
C ALA A 97 6.69 11.71 8.19
N ALA A 98 5.61 11.72 7.41
CA ALA A 98 5.57 12.38 6.10
C ALA A 98 5.63 13.92 6.23
N GLY A 99 5.14 14.48 7.34
CA GLY A 99 5.05 15.92 7.52
C GLY A 99 4.19 16.58 6.44
N ASP A 100 4.69 17.68 5.87
CA ASP A 100 3.99 18.44 4.82
C ASP A 100 4.27 17.93 3.40
N ASP A 101 4.97 16.80 3.22
CA ASP A 101 5.23 16.21 1.90
C ASP A 101 3.98 15.46 1.39
N PRO A 102 3.28 15.96 0.36
CA PRO A 102 2.02 15.37 -0.10
C PRO A 102 2.24 13.98 -0.73
N VAL A 103 3.39 13.74 -1.37
CA VAL A 103 3.72 12.44 -1.98
C VAL A 103 3.91 11.41 -0.87
N LEU A 104 4.69 11.73 0.16
CA LEU A 104 4.87 10.82 1.30
C LEU A 104 3.58 10.62 2.09
N ALA A 105 2.73 11.64 2.21
CA ALA A 105 1.42 11.53 2.84
C ALA A 105 0.52 10.55 2.06
N ALA A 106 0.43 10.67 0.73
CA ALA A 106 -0.31 9.73 -0.12
C ALA A 106 0.26 8.31 -0.05
N VAL A 107 1.59 8.16 0.04
CA VAL A 107 2.23 6.85 0.29
C VAL A 107 1.80 6.28 1.65
N ALA A 108 1.73 7.08 2.71
CA ALA A 108 1.29 6.64 4.04
C ALA A 108 -0.22 6.30 4.10
N VAL A 109 -1.03 6.97 3.27
CA VAL A 109 -2.47 6.72 3.19
C VAL A 109 -2.81 5.32 2.69
N VAL A 110 -1.93 4.69 1.91
CA VAL A 110 -2.18 3.34 1.38
C VAL A 110 -2.39 2.29 2.49
N PRO A 111 -1.41 2.02 3.38
CA PRO A 111 -1.63 1.09 4.50
C PRO A 111 -2.69 1.60 5.49
N LEU A 112 -2.88 2.92 5.61
CA LEU A 112 -3.92 3.50 6.48
C LEU A 112 -5.32 3.15 5.98
N GLY A 113 -5.55 3.27 4.67
CA GLY A 113 -6.80 2.86 4.01
C GLY A 113 -7.06 1.36 4.17
N GLN A 114 -6.02 0.52 4.01
CA GLN A 114 -6.14 -0.91 4.26
C GLN A 114 -6.53 -1.22 5.73
N ALA A 115 -5.89 -0.56 6.69
CA ALA A 115 -6.19 -0.73 8.12
C ALA A 115 -7.62 -0.24 8.45
N LEU A 116 -8.06 0.89 7.90
CA LEU A 116 -9.42 1.40 8.08
C LEU A 116 -10.47 0.44 7.50
N ARG A 117 -10.26 -0.11 6.31
CA ARG A 117 -11.14 -1.16 5.76
C ARG A 117 -11.16 -2.40 6.64
N ALA A 118 -9.99 -2.83 7.13
CA ALA A 118 -9.88 -3.96 8.04
C ALA A 118 -10.64 -3.75 9.36
N ASN A 119 -10.67 -2.52 9.87
CA ASN A 119 -11.47 -2.11 11.04
C ASN A 119 -12.94 -1.78 10.71
N GLY A 120 -13.45 -2.14 9.52
CA GLY A 120 -14.85 -1.91 9.16
C GLY A 120 -15.22 -0.44 8.91
N ARG A 121 -14.24 0.40 8.58
CA ARG A 121 -14.41 1.84 8.29
C ARG A 121 -14.14 2.18 6.81
N PRO A 122 -14.82 1.55 5.83
CA PRO A 122 -14.54 1.74 4.41
C PRO A 122 -14.82 3.17 3.94
N GLN A 123 -15.82 3.87 4.49
CA GLN A 123 -16.11 5.25 4.10
C GLN A 123 -14.96 6.20 4.45
N ALA A 124 -14.41 6.09 5.66
CA ALA A 124 -13.25 6.88 6.06
C ALA A 124 -12.01 6.54 5.22
N ALA A 125 -11.85 5.26 4.84
CA ALA A 125 -10.78 4.84 3.93
C ALA A 125 -10.93 5.47 2.53
N PHE A 126 -12.17 5.54 2.01
CA PHE A 126 -12.49 6.15 0.72
C PHE A 126 -12.17 7.65 0.73
N GLU A 127 -12.73 8.39 1.68
CA GLU A 127 -12.56 9.85 1.78
C GLU A 127 -11.09 10.24 1.91
N LEU A 128 -10.35 9.57 2.78
CA LEU A 128 -8.93 9.80 2.96
C LEU A 128 -8.12 9.55 1.68
N ALA A 129 -8.42 8.45 0.98
CA ALA A 129 -7.75 8.08 -0.26
C ALA A 129 -8.03 9.09 -1.38
N VAL A 130 -9.26 9.58 -1.50
CA VAL A 130 -9.64 10.63 -2.47
C VAL A 130 -8.94 11.95 -2.16
N VAL A 131 -8.89 12.36 -0.88
CA VAL A 131 -8.15 13.57 -0.48
C VAL A 131 -6.68 13.45 -0.83
N ALA A 132 -6.06 12.32 -0.49
CA ALA A 132 -4.66 12.07 -0.80
C ALA A 132 -4.38 12.11 -2.30
N ALA A 133 -5.23 11.46 -3.11
CA ALA A 133 -5.11 11.47 -4.57
C ALA A 133 -5.16 12.90 -5.13
N HIS A 134 -6.11 13.72 -4.70
CA HIS A 134 -6.22 15.11 -5.15
C HIS A 134 -5.01 15.97 -4.76
N GLN A 135 -4.39 15.73 -3.61
CA GLN A 135 -3.21 16.50 -3.19
C GLN A 135 -1.94 16.19 -3.98
N VAL A 136 -1.85 15.01 -4.58
CA VAL A 136 -0.70 14.60 -5.40
C VAL A 136 -1.01 14.51 -6.89
N ALA A 137 -2.26 14.77 -7.27
CA ALA A 137 -2.68 14.71 -8.67
C ALA A 137 -1.88 15.71 -9.50
N PRO A 138 -1.27 15.28 -10.62
CA PRO A 138 -0.67 16.21 -11.55
C PRO A 138 -1.72 17.22 -12.04
N LEU A 139 -1.38 18.51 -12.05
CA LEU A 139 -2.29 19.57 -12.49
C LEU A 139 -2.67 19.45 -13.97
N GLU A 140 -1.80 18.85 -14.78
CA GLU A 140 -1.99 18.67 -16.22
C GLU A 140 -1.88 17.18 -16.62
N PRO A 141 -2.69 16.70 -17.58
CA PRO A 141 -2.58 15.34 -18.09
C PRO A 141 -1.18 15.02 -18.63
N GLY A 142 -0.55 13.96 -18.13
CA GLY A 142 0.81 13.57 -18.50
C GLY A 142 1.94 14.38 -17.82
N ALA A 143 1.60 15.38 -17.00
CA ALA A 143 2.55 16.09 -16.16
C ALA A 143 2.83 15.35 -14.84
N GLY A 144 3.62 15.97 -13.97
CA GLY A 144 4.01 15.42 -12.67
C GLY A 144 5.23 14.50 -12.75
N THR A 145 5.84 14.28 -11.60
CA THR A 145 6.92 13.32 -11.40
C THR A 145 6.36 11.90 -11.39
N ALA A 146 7.22 10.91 -11.67
CA ALA A 146 6.84 9.51 -11.55
C ALA A 146 6.38 9.14 -10.12
N ALA A 147 6.87 9.84 -9.10
CA ALA A 147 6.49 9.61 -7.70
C ALA A 147 5.07 10.12 -7.42
N GLU A 148 4.72 11.32 -7.89
CA GLU A 148 3.36 11.87 -7.79
C GLU A 148 2.35 10.99 -8.51
N ARG A 149 2.64 10.58 -9.75
CA ARG A 149 1.77 9.68 -10.51
C ARG A 149 1.58 8.33 -9.82
N ALA A 150 2.64 7.73 -9.30
CA ALA A 150 2.56 6.47 -8.56
C ALA A 150 1.77 6.62 -7.25
N ALA A 151 1.98 7.70 -6.50
CA ALA A 151 1.24 7.97 -5.26
C ALA A 151 -0.25 8.23 -5.53
N CYS A 152 -0.57 9.00 -6.59
CA CYS A 152 -1.93 9.25 -7.05
C CYS A 152 -2.63 7.94 -7.42
N ALA A 153 -2.00 7.11 -8.25
CA ALA A 153 -2.53 5.81 -8.64
C ALA A 153 -2.78 4.89 -7.43
N ALA A 154 -1.85 4.86 -6.47
CA ALA A 154 -1.99 4.05 -5.26
C ALA A 154 -3.19 4.52 -4.41
N ALA A 155 -3.37 5.83 -4.26
CA ALA A 155 -4.47 6.41 -3.53
C ALA A 155 -5.83 6.12 -4.21
N LEU A 156 -5.94 6.34 -5.52
CA LEU A 156 -7.13 6.01 -6.31
C LEU A 156 -7.48 4.51 -6.25
N LEU A 157 -6.47 3.64 -6.29
CA LEU A 157 -6.66 2.19 -6.09
C LEU A 157 -7.25 1.88 -4.71
N GLN A 158 -6.78 2.53 -3.64
CA GLN A 158 -7.37 2.35 -2.31
C GLN A 158 -8.79 2.92 -2.20
N ALA A 159 -9.08 4.03 -2.88
CA ALA A 159 -10.43 4.57 -2.97
C ALA A 159 -11.38 3.57 -3.66
N ALA A 160 -10.97 3.00 -4.80
CA ALA A 160 -11.72 1.95 -5.49
C ALA A 160 -12.01 0.76 -4.57
N LEU A 161 -10.98 0.21 -3.89
CA LEU A 161 -11.16 -0.92 -2.98
C LEU A 161 -12.06 -0.59 -1.77
N ALA A 162 -12.07 0.66 -1.31
CA ALA A 162 -12.98 1.12 -0.27
C ALA A 162 -14.44 1.22 -0.75
N ALA A 163 -14.66 1.71 -1.97
CA ALA A 163 -15.99 1.83 -2.58
C ALA A 163 -16.68 0.48 -2.82
N VAL A 164 -15.91 -0.61 -2.97
CA VAL A 164 -16.45 -1.98 -3.05
C VAL A 164 -17.32 -2.34 -1.84
N GLY A 165 -17.03 -1.79 -0.66
CA GLY A 165 -17.83 -1.98 0.55
C GLY A 165 -19.26 -1.44 0.44
N ALA A 166 -19.44 -0.35 -0.31
CA ALA A 166 -20.76 0.22 -0.61
C ALA A 166 -21.47 -0.50 -1.77
N GLY A 167 -20.73 -1.30 -2.56
CA GLY A 167 -21.26 -1.91 -3.79
C GLY A 167 -21.43 -0.93 -4.95
N ASP A 168 -20.84 0.27 -4.84
CA ASP A 168 -20.89 1.29 -5.89
C ASP A 168 -19.92 0.95 -7.02
N ARG A 169 -20.41 0.21 -8.00
CA ARG A 169 -19.62 -0.20 -9.16
C ARG A 169 -19.17 1.00 -10.01
N SER A 170 -19.98 2.06 -10.08
CA SER A 170 -19.65 3.22 -10.91
C SER A 170 -18.43 3.93 -10.35
N THR A 171 -18.41 4.20 -9.04
CA THR A 171 -17.25 4.80 -8.38
C THR A 171 -16.03 3.89 -8.43
N VAL A 172 -16.20 2.57 -8.29
CA VAL A 172 -15.09 1.61 -8.43
C VAL A 172 -14.46 1.69 -9.83
N ASP A 173 -15.28 1.67 -10.88
CA ASP A 173 -14.81 1.72 -12.26
C ASP A 173 -14.15 3.09 -12.56
N GLU A 174 -14.76 4.20 -12.13
CA GLU A 174 -14.21 5.57 -12.27
C GLU A 174 -12.82 5.70 -11.62
N MET A 175 -12.67 5.30 -10.35
CA MET A 175 -11.38 5.41 -9.64
C MET A 175 -10.28 4.54 -10.28
N LEU A 176 -10.63 3.37 -10.82
CA LEU A 176 -9.67 2.50 -11.50
C LEU A 176 -9.32 2.97 -12.92
N ASP A 177 -10.24 3.66 -13.60
CA ASP A 177 -9.99 4.33 -14.87
C ASP A 177 -9.07 5.54 -14.66
N ASP A 178 -9.31 6.36 -13.64
CA ASP A 178 -8.43 7.47 -13.26
C ASP A 178 -7.03 6.99 -12.86
N ALA A 179 -6.94 5.92 -12.06
CA ALA A 179 -5.66 5.31 -11.71
C ALA A 179 -4.92 4.78 -12.95
N ALA A 180 -5.64 4.22 -13.92
CA ALA A 180 -5.07 3.80 -15.19
C ALA A 180 -4.60 5.01 -16.02
N ALA A 181 -5.32 6.12 -16.02
CA ALA A 181 -4.95 7.31 -16.79
C ALA A 181 -3.62 7.94 -16.35
N VAL A 182 -3.29 7.85 -15.06
CA VAL A 182 -2.03 8.39 -14.51
C VAL A 182 -0.86 7.40 -14.48
N THR A 183 -1.06 6.15 -14.93
CA THR A 183 0.00 5.12 -14.92
C THR A 183 0.57 4.86 -16.31
N GLU A 184 1.89 4.62 -16.36
CA GLU A 184 2.56 4.19 -17.59
C GLU A 184 1.99 2.80 -18.00
N PRO A 185 1.58 2.61 -19.27
CA PRO A 185 0.93 1.37 -19.71
C PRO A 185 1.70 0.08 -19.44
N ASP A 186 3.03 0.15 -19.46
CA ASP A 186 3.93 -1.00 -19.19
C ASP A 186 4.59 -0.93 -17.80
N GLY A 187 4.11 -0.05 -16.92
CA GLY A 187 4.64 0.13 -15.58
C GLY A 187 4.17 -0.94 -14.59
N PRO A 188 4.93 -1.19 -13.50
CA PRO A 188 4.44 -2.00 -12.39
C PRO A 188 3.18 -1.42 -11.74
N GLU A 189 3.00 -0.09 -11.80
CA GLU A 189 1.80 0.58 -11.30
C GLU A 189 0.56 0.15 -12.08
N ARG A 190 0.64 0.06 -13.41
CA ARG A 190 -0.46 -0.41 -14.27
C ARG A 190 -0.83 -1.85 -13.98
N ALA A 191 0.17 -2.73 -13.77
CA ALA A 191 -0.08 -4.12 -13.40
C ALA A 191 -0.86 -4.26 -12.09
N ALA A 192 -0.64 -3.38 -11.11
CA ALA A 192 -1.43 -3.37 -9.88
C ALA A 192 -2.85 -2.85 -10.09
N VAL A 193 -3.06 -1.83 -10.95
CA VAL A 193 -4.39 -1.36 -11.32
C VAL A 193 -5.19 -2.48 -12.00
N ASP A 194 -4.59 -3.22 -12.93
CA ASP A 194 -5.23 -4.36 -13.60
C ASP A 194 -5.58 -5.48 -12.61
N ALA A 195 -4.68 -5.79 -11.67
CA ALA A 195 -4.96 -6.73 -10.59
C ALA A 195 -6.10 -6.25 -9.68
N ALA A 196 -6.15 -4.96 -9.37
CA ALA A 196 -7.21 -4.36 -8.57
C ALA A 196 -8.57 -4.39 -9.28
N ARG A 197 -8.63 -4.24 -10.61
CA ARG A 197 -9.86 -4.43 -11.40
C ARG A 197 -10.42 -5.84 -11.23
N VAL A 198 -9.55 -6.86 -11.28
CA VAL A 198 -9.95 -8.24 -11.02
C VAL A 198 -10.43 -8.40 -9.58
N ALA A 199 -9.66 -7.93 -8.60
CA ALA A 199 -10.03 -8.02 -7.18
C ALA A 199 -11.36 -7.32 -6.87
N ALA A 200 -11.61 -6.14 -7.44
CA ALA A 200 -12.85 -5.41 -7.29
C ALA A 200 -14.04 -6.19 -7.88
N ALA A 201 -13.92 -6.76 -9.09
CA ALA A 201 -14.94 -7.62 -9.68
C ALA A 201 -15.21 -8.86 -8.81
N VAL A 202 -14.16 -9.49 -8.27
CA VAL A 202 -14.26 -10.59 -7.30
C VAL A 202 -15.08 -10.15 -6.10
N LEU A 203 -14.73 -9.02 -5.47
CA LEU A 203 -15.34 -8.58 -4.24
C LEU A 203 -16.79 -8.08 -4.42
N LEU A 204 -17.11 -7.48 -5.58
CA LEU A 204 -18.47 -7.05 -5.96
C LEU A 204 -19.42 -8.20 -6.28
N GLY A 205 -18.93 -9.44 -6.36
CA GLY A 205 -19.79 -10.60 -6.65
C GLY A 205 -19.76 -11.06 -8.11
N ASP A 206 -19.09 -10.34 -9.00
CA ASP A 206 -19.15 -10.53 -10.45
C ASP A 206 -18.16 -11.59 -10.94
N GLY A 207 -18.52 -12.86 -10.76
CA GLY A 207 -17.64 -13.99 -11.03
C GLY A 207 -17.19 -14.08 -12.50
N ARG A 208 -18.09 -13.81 -13.46
CA ARG A 208 -17.77 -13.86 -14.90
C ARG A 208 -16.82 -12.74 -15.29
N ARG A 209 -17.15 -11.49 -14.98
CA ARG A 209 -16.26 -10.34 -15.27
C ARG A 209 -14.88 -10.51 -14.63
N ALA A 210 -14.82 -11.05 -13.41
CA ALA A 210 -13.55 -11.31 -12.74
C ALA A 210 -12.70 -12.37 -13.47
N VAL A 211 -13.31 -13.42 -14.02
CA VAL A 211 -12.63 -14.44 -14.82
C VAL A 211 -12.13 -13.85 -16.15
N ASP A 212 -12.99 -13.13 -16.87
CA ASP A 212 -12.62 -12.52 -18.16
C ASP A 212 -11.44 -11.54 -18.00
N LEU A 213 -11.51 -10.68 -16.98
CA LEU A 213 -10.41 -9.75 -16.64
C LEU A 213 -9.15 -10.50 -16.21
N HIS A 214 -9.28 -11.59 -15.45
CA HIS A 214 -8.13 -12.41 -15.03
C HIS A 214 -7.40 -13.02 -16.23
N GLU A 215 -8.13 -13.64 -17.14
CA GLU A 215 -7.56 -14.32 -18.31
C GLU A 215 -6.82 -13.34 -19.22
N ALA A 216 -7.42 -12.17 -19.47
CA ALA A 216 -6.76 -11.09 -20.19
C ALA A 216 -5.49 -10.62 -19.48
N PHE A 217 -5.53 -10.45 -18.15
CA PHE A 217 -4.39 -9.97 -17.38
C PHE A 217 -3.22 -10.96 -17.33
N VAL A 218 -3.49 -12.25 -17.09
CA VAL A 218 -2.43 -13.28 -17.01
C VAL A 218 -1.84 -13.65 -18.37
N GLY A 219 -2.60 -13.43 -19.46
CA GLY A 219 -2.09 -13.56 -20.82
C GLY A 219 -1.17 -12.40 -21.24
N GLY A 220 -1.20 -11.28 -20.52
CA GLY A 220 -0.42 -10.09 -20.83
C GLY A 220 0.95 -10.01 -20.13
N PRO A 221 1.83 -9.09 -20.58
CA PRO A 221 3.17 -8.90 -19.99
C PRO A 221 3.12 -8.31 -18.58
N ALA A 222 2.00 -7.68 -18.18
CA ALA A 222 1.82 -7.05 -16.89
C ALA A 222 1.84 -8.06 -15.72
N TRP A 223 1.38 -9.29 -15.94
CA TRP A 223 1.36 -10.35 -14.92
C TRP A 223 2.74 -10.62 -14.30
N GLY A 224 3.78 -10.66 -15.13
CA GLY A 224 5.16 -10.89 -14.66
C GLY A 224 5.71 -9.77 -13.78
N ARG A 225 5.12 -8.57 -13.84
CA ARG A 225 5.57 -7.38 -13.11
C ARG A 225 5.05 -7.31 -11.68
N LEU A 226 3.97 -8.02 -11.36
CA LEU A 226 3.47 -8.11 -10.00
C LEU A 226 4.48 -8.86 -9.11
N PRO A 227 4.71 -8.45 -7.85
CA PRO A 227 5.47 -9.26 -6.91
C PRO A 227 4.83 -10.63 -6.70
N ILE A 228 5.66 -11.63 -6.33
CA ILE A 228 5.20 -13.02 -6.15
C ILE A 228 4.10 -13.14 -5.09
N GLU A 229 4.15 -12.32 -4.04
CA GLU A 229 3.10 -12.22 -3.03
C GLU A 229 1.75 -11.81 -3.65
N HIS A 230 1.73 -10.72 -4.43
CA HIS A 230 0.51 -10.21 -5.04
C HIS A 230 -0.06 -11.20 -6.06
N ARG A 231 0.80 -11.86 -6.85
CA ARG A 231 0.38 -12.93 -7.76
C ARG A 231 -0.27 -14.09 -7.01
N ALA A 232 0.28 -14.49 -5.87
CA ALA A 232 -0.29 -15.57 -5.07
C ALA A 232 -1.64 -15.16 -4.47
N ALA A 233 -1.77 -13.94 -3.95
CA ALA A 233 -3.04 -13.41 -3.45
C ALA A 233 -4.11 -13.35 -4.55
N HIS A 234 -3.75 -12.81 -5.72
CA HIS A 234 -4.59 -12.73 -6.92
C HIS A 234 -5.19 -14.09 -7.30
N LEU A 235 -4.36 -15.14 -7.36
CA LEU A 235 -4.81 -16.48 -7.73
C LEU A 235 -5.79 -17.09 -6.71
N VAL A 236 -5.65 -16.75 -5.41
CA VAL A 236 -6.64 -17.17 -4.39
C VAL A 236 -7.98 -16.47 -4.63
N ASP A 237 -7.96 -15.17 -4.94
CA ASP A 237 -9.17 -14.38 -5.17
C ASP A 237 -9.94 -14.87 -6.41
N VAL A 238 -9.23 -15.10 -7.52
CA VAL A 238 -9.81 -15.57 -8.77
C VAL A 238 -10.32 -17.01 -8.67
N ALA A 239 -9.67 -17.88 -7.90
CA ALA A 239 -10.21 -19.22 -7.66
C ALA A 239 -11.63 -19.18 -7.06
N GLY A 240 -11.93 -18.17 -6.22
CA GLY A 240 -13.29 -17.92 -5.73
C GLY A 240 -14.23 -17.31 -6.77
N ALA A 241 -13.72 -16.66 -7.81
CA ALA A 241 -14.49 -16.18 -8.95
C ALA A 241 -14.95 -17.34 -9.85
N TYR A 242 -14.03 -18.24 -10.20
CA TYR A 242 -14.33 -19.44 -10.98
C TYR A 242 -15.43 -20.29 -10.33
N VAL A 243 -15.39 -20.49 -9.00
CA VAL A 243 -16.47 -21.19 -8.27
C VAL A 243 -17.82 -20.49 -8.46
N ARG A 244 -17.87 -19.15 -8.37
CA ARG A 244 -19.12 -18.39 -8.56
C ARG A 244 -19.60 -18.37 -10.01
N ALA A 245 -18.68 -18.49 -10.97
CA ALA A 245 -18.99 -18.62 -12.38
C ALA A 245 -19.46 -20.05 -12.75
N GLY A 246 -19.36 -21.02 -11.84
CA GLY A 246 -19.72 -22.42 -12.08
C GLY A 246 -18.61 -23.24 -12.76
N ASP A 247 -17.39 -22.70 -12.85
CA ASP A 247 -16.24 -23.38 -13.46
C ASP A 247 -15.38 -24.06 -12.38
N ALA A 248 -15.67 -25.33 -12.13
CA ALA A 248 -14.93 -26.13 -11.16
C ALA A 248 -13.48 -26.42 -11.61
N ALA A 249 -13.22 -26.51 -12.92
CA ALA A 249 -11.91 -26.81 -13.45
C ALA A 249 -10.96 -25.62 -13.27
N GLY A 250 -11.42 -24.42 -13.67
CA GLY A 250 -10.70 -23.16 -13.44
C GLY A 250 -10.46 -22.91 -11.95
N ALA A 251 -11.45 -23.19 -11.10
CA ALA A 251 -11.30 -23.09 -9.65
C ALA A 251 -10.21 -24.02 -9.09
N GLY A 252 -10.17 -25.28 -9.55
CA GLY A 252 -9.14 -26.24 -9.17
C GLY A 252 -7.74 -25.81 -9.60
N ALA A 253 -7.60 -25.39 -10.86
CA ALA A 253 -6.34 -24.90 -11.42
C ALA A 253 -5.81 -23.66 -10.67
N GLY A 254 -6.68 -22.67 -10.42
CA GLY A 254 -6.35 -21.45 -9.68
C GLY A 254 -5.87 -21.74 -8.27
N ARG A 255 -6.53 -22.64 -7.53
CA ARG A 255 -6.08 -23.06 -6.18
C ARG A 255 -4.74 -23.78 -6.21
N GLY A 256 -4.52 -24.67 -7.19
CA GLY A 256 -3.25 -25.37 -7.36
C GLY A 256 -2.10 -24.41 -7.67
N ALA A 257 -2.36 -23.38 -8.48
CA ALA A 257 -1.40 -22.32 -8.78
C ALA A 257 -1.10 -21.46 -7.55
N ALA A 258 -2.11 -21.04 -6.80
CA ALA A 258 -1.94 -20.30 -5.56
C ALA A 258 -1.17 -21.09 -4.50
N ALA A 259 -1.35 -22.42 -4.44
CA ALA A 259 -0.67 -23.29 -3.48
C ALA A 259 0.85 -23.34 -3.67
N ARG A 260 1.34 -23.08 -4.89
CA ARG A 260 2.77 -22.97 -5.21
C ARG A 260 3.39 -21.65 -4.72
N GLY A 261 2.57 -20.66 -4.37
CA GLY A 261 2.99 -19.38 -3.82
C GLY A 261 3.29 -19.41 -2.32
N PRO A 262 3.89 -18.32 -1.78
CA PRO A 262 4.24 -18.24 -0.37
C PRO A 262 3.01 -18.42 0.54
N PRO A 263 3.11 -19.20 1.64
CA PRO A 263 1.99 -19.42 2.57
C PRO A 263 1.43 -18.14 3.19
N GLY A 264 2.28 -17.13 3.41
CA GLY A 264 1.87 -15.83 3.93
C GLY A 264 0.84 -15.15 3.04
N ALA A 265 1.12 -15.05 1.73
CA ALA A 265 0.24 -14.38 0.76
C ALA A 265 -1.18 -14.94 0.76
N ARG A 266 -1.31 -16.27 0.84
CA ARG A 266 -2.61 -16.97 0.91
C ARG A 266 -3.40 -16.56 2.15
N ARG A 267 -2.76 -16.59 3.33
CA ARG A 267 -3.40 -16.14 4.58
C ARG A 267 -3.78 -14.67 4.54
N GLY A 268 -2.97 -13.84 3.92
CA GLY A 268 -3.25 -12.41 3.75
C GLY A 268 -4.49 -12.15 2.90
N ALA A 269 -4.61 -12.84 1.75
CA ALA A 269 -5.78 -12.73 0.88
C ALA A 269 -7.07 -13.19 1.59
N ASP A 270 -7.01 -14.30 2.34
CA ASP A 270 -8.14 -14.78 3.13
C ASP A 270 -8.62 -13.77 4.17
N GLN A 271 -7.68 -13.06 4.83
CA GLN A 271 -7.98 -12.03 5.82
C GLN A 271 -8.59 -10.78 5.20
N ALA A 272 -8.01 -10.28 4.12
CA ALA A 272 -8.55 -9.12 3.38
C ALA A 272 -10.01 -9.36 2.96
N ARG A 273 -10.33 -10.56 2.46
CA ARG A 273 -11.72 -10.91 2.10
C ARG A 273 -12.67 -10.95 3.30
N ARG A 274 -12.20 -11.32 4.49
CA ARG A 274 -13.03 -11.29 5.71
C ARG A 274 -13.36 -9.86 6.09
N ALA A 275 -12.36 -8.98 6.09
CA ALA A 275 -12.51 -7.55 6.33
C ALA A 275 -13.52 -6.90 5.37
N ASP A 276 -13.36 -7.11 4.05
CA ASP A 276 -14.25 -6.49 3.06
C ASP A 276 -15.69 -7.00 3.16
N ARG A 277 -15.87 -8.29 3.48
CA ARG A 277 -17.21 -8.86 3.73
C ARG A 277 -17.84 -8.29 4.99
N ALA A 278 -17.07 -8.07 6.05
CA ALA A 278 -17.56 -7.43 7.27
C ALA A 278 -17.98 -5.98 7.00
N GLY A 279 -17.17 -5.22 6.25
CA GLY A 279 -17.49 -3.86 5.81
C GLY A 279 -18.80 -3.77 5.01
N ARG A 280 -19.03 -4.69 4.06
CA ARG A 280 -20.30 -4.75 3.31
C ARG A 280 -21.52 -5.01 4.20
N ARG A 281 -21.36 -5.83 5.25
CA ARG A 281 -22.45 -6.10 6.20
C ARG A 281 -22.74 -4.87 7.06
N ALA A 282 -21.71 -4.14 7.48
CA ALA A 282 -21.86 -2.91 8.25
C ALA A 282 -22.47 -1.76 7.40
N GLY A 283 -22.04 -1.60 6.15
CA GLY A 283 -22.55 -0.57 5.24
C GLY A 283 -24.02 -0.74 4.84
N ARG A 284 -24.52 -1.99 4.79
CA ARG A 284 -25.96 -2.28 4.59
C ARG A 284 -26.84 -1.92 5.80
N GLY A 285 -26.24 -1.58 6.94
CA GLY A 285 -26.95 -1.22 8.18
C GLY A 285 -26.99 0.28 8.47
N ALA A 286 -26.34 1.14 7.66
CA ALA A 286 -26.33 2.58 7.88
C ALA A 286 -27.44 3.27 7.06
N PRO A 287 -28.29 4.13 7.67
CA PRO A 287 -29.27 4.91 6.92
C PRO A 287 -28.54 5.91 6.00
N ALA A 288 -28.92 5.94 4.73
CA ALA A 288 -28.33 6.80 3.72
C ALA A 288 -28.54 8.29 4.07
N GLY A 289 -27.48 8.96 4.50
CA GLY A 289 -27.43 10.41 4.69
C GLY A 289 -26.99 11.11 3.41
N SER A 290 -27.87 11.99 2.94
CA SER A 290 -27.72 13.01 1.88
C SER A 290 -26.31 13.36 1.38
N ALA A 291 -26.10 13.20 0.07
CA ALA A 291 -24.97 13.75 -0.68
C ALA A 291 -25.01 15.28 -0.75
N PRO A 292 -23.87 16.00 -0.66
CA PRO A 292 -23.82 17.41 -1.01
C PRO A 292 -23.51 17.62 -2.51
N ALA A 293 -24.11 18.69 -3.03
CA ALA A 293 -24.17 19.08 -4.43
C ALA A 293 -22.82 19.52 -5.02
N ARG A 294 -22.64 19.21 -6.31
CA ARG A 294 -21.59 19.75 -7.19
C ARG A 294 -21.77 21.25 -7.43
N ALA A 295 -20.67 21.99 -7.32
CA ALA A 295 -20.42 23.26 -8.01
C ALA A 295 -18.94 23.20 -8.48
N GLY A 296 -18.52 23.61 -9.67
CA GLY A 296 -19.14 24.43 -10.70
C GLY A 296 -18.22 25.61 -11.05
N GLY A 297 -17.28 25.40 -11.98
CA GLY A 297 -16.74 26.44 -12.88
C GLY A 297 -15.43 27.16 -12.51
N GLY A 298 -14.59 27.40 -13.52
CA GLY A 298 -13.74 28.61 -13.56
C GLY A 298 -12.31 28.47 -14.09
N ASP A 299 -12.18 28.53 -15.41
CA ASP A 299 -10.99 28.66 -16.28
C ASP A 299 -10.08 29.91 -16.02
N ARG A 300 -8.74 29.75 -16.18
CA ARG A 300 -7.76 30.56 -16.99
C ARG A 300 -6.41 30.88 -16.34
N GLY A 301 -5.32 30.59 -17.07
CA GLY A 301 -4.22 31.55 -17.27
C GLY A 301 -2.76 31.07 -17.17
N GLY A 302 -2.18 30.65 -18.30
CA GLY A 302 -0.97 31.28 -18.91
C GLY A 302 0.45 31.11 -18.33
N ALA A 303 1.32 30.55 -19.20
CA ALA A 303 2.77 30.83 -19.43
C ALA A 303 3.79 30.16 -18.46
N VAL A 304 5.05 29.79 -18.79
CA VAL A 304 5.92 29.62 -19.98
C VAL A 304 7.26 29.04 -19.43
N THR A 305 7.93 28.13 -20.17
CA THR A 305 9.33 27.60 -20.02
C THR A 305 9.68 26.87 -18.70
N GLU A 306 10.50 25.81 -18.63
CA GLU A 306 11.82 25.58 -19.24
C GLU A 306 12.16 24.07 -19.14
N HIS A 307 12.74 23.49 -20.20
CA HIS A 307 13.16 22.09 -20.27
C HIS A 307 14.54 21.91 -19.65
N ALA A 308 14.62 21.23 -18.50
CA ALA A 308 15.87 20.68 -17.97
C ALA A 308 15.80 19.15 -17.98
N ASP A 309 16.54 18.57 -18.92
CA ASP A 309 16.81 17.14 -19.09
C ASP A 309 17.78 16.66 -17.99
N VAL A 310 17.32 15.79 -17.09
CA VAL A 310 18.21 15.01 -16.22
C VAL A 310 17.78 13.55 -16.20
N ARG A 311 18.55 12.77 -16.97
CA ARG A 311 18.60 11.32 -17.02
C ARG A 311 18.77 10.66 -15.63
N THR A 312 17.75 9.88 -15.27
CA THR A 312 17.82 8.48 -14.84
C THR A 312 19.03 8.01 -14.01
N GLY A 313 18.90 8.14 -12.68
CA GLY A 313 19.55 7.24 -11.72
C GLY A 313 18.59 6.13 -11.31
N ARG A 314 18.78 4.91 -11.83
CA ARG A 314 17.96 3.73 -11.53
C ARG A 314 18.28 3.19 -10.13
N SER A 315 17.86 3.92 -9.09
CA SER A 315 17.84 3.41 -7.72
C SER A 315 16.67 2.45 -7.60
N HIS A 316 16.86 1.29 -6.95
CA HIS A 316 15.81 0.34 -6.61
C HIS A 316 14.84 0.98 -5.62
N ARG A 317 14.01 1.92 -6.08
CA ARG A 317 12.93 2.50 -5.30
C ARG A 317 11.89 1.40 -5.07
N MET A 318 11.54 1.17 -3.81
CA MET A 318 10.38 0.37 -3.45
C MET A 318 9.18 1.01 -4.16
N SER A 319 8.57 0.32 -5.13
CA SER A 319 7.42 0.87 -5.83
C SER A 319 6.26 0.99 -4.85
N VAL A 320 5.73 2.21 -4.75
CA VAL A 320 4.59 2.60 -3.90
C VAL A 320 3.35 1.79 -4.27
N VAL A 321 3.18 1.45 -5.55
CA VAL A 321 2.02 0.71 -6.03
C VAL A 321 2.23 -0.79 -5.99
N ALA A 322 3.46 -1.28 -6.19
CA ALA A 322 3.77 -2.70 -6.06
C ALA A 322 3.61 -3.25 -4.63
N LEU A 323 3.36 -2.38 -3.65
CA LEU A 323 3.09 -2.74 -2.25
C LEU A 323 1.68 -2.35 -1.79
N ALA A 324 0.89 -1.66 -2.63
CA ALA A 324 -0.46 -1.18 -2.33
C ALA A 324 -1.53 -2.25 -2.52
#